data_AF-A0A9E3W8M8-F1
#
_entry.id   AF-A0A9E3W8M8-F1
#
_cell.length_a   1.000
_cell.length_b   1.000
_cell.length_c   1.000
_cell.angle_alpha   90.00
_cell.angle_beta   90.00
_cell.angle_gamma   90.00
#
_symmetry.space_group_name_H-M   'P 1'
#
loop_
_entity.id
_entity.type
_entity.pdbx_description
1 polymer ?
#
loop_
_entity_poly.entity_id
_entity_poly.type
_entity_poly.pdbx_seq_one_letter_code
_entity_poly.pdbx_strand_id
1 'polypeptide(L)'
;MDNPLILPDDSRPTRSDAVKNHALLLETAQRLFAEQGLEAVSMSAIAEAAGVGKGTLYRHFKNKSDLAHELLDQDMRDLQMRALRRLQGHHAPLDDLAWFLEQVVRFVDRNEGLLCVAAGDLSLLDTPAHLWWRQTIRGLLNRVQPPLATDLDYMTDMLYVMTDVRTLRFQKRALSYDANRIIDGLKMTLELLTS
;
A
#
# COMPACT_ATOMS: atom_id res chain seq x y z
N MET A 1 11.81 49.62 35.19
CA MET A 1 11.06 48.36 34.97
C MET A 1 11.42 47.90 33.58
N ASP A 2 12.49 47.11 33.47
CA ASP A 2 12.92 46.52 32.21
C ASP A 2 11.95 45.40 31.86
N ASN A 3 11.21 45.58 30.77
CA ASN A 3 10.39 44.54 30.17
C ASN A 3 11.26 43.82 29.14
N PRO A 4 11.81 42.63 29.44
CA PRO A 4 12.56 41.89 28.42
C PRO A 4 11.55 41.46 27.37
N LEU A 5 11.70 42.03 26.16
CA LEU A 5 10.98 41.59 24.98
C LEU A 5 11.26 40.10 24.79
N ILE A 6 10.28 39.25 25.11
CA ILE A 6 10.28 37.86 24.67
C ILE A 6 10.06 37.91 23.17
N LEU A 7 11.16 37.83 22.41
CA LEU A 7 11.10 37.65 20.98
C LEU A 7 10.53 36.25 20.73
N PRO A 8 9.49 36.10 19.88
CA PRO A 8 9.08 34.77 19.44
C PRO A 8 10.27 34.11 18.76
N ASP A 9 10.53 32.85 19.13
CA ASP A 9 11.58 32.03 18.52
C ASP A 9 11.25 31.85 17.03
N ASP A 10 11.85 32.70 16.20
CA ASP A 10 11.66 32.76 14.75
C ASP A 10 12.66 31.82 14.03
N SER A 11 13.12 30.76 14.71
CA SER A 11 13.97 29.75 14.11
C SER A 11 13.15 28.91 13.12
N ARG A 12 13.30 29.23 11.83
CA ARG A 12 12.82 28.37 10.74
C ARG A 12 13.37 26.94 10.98
N PRO A 13 12.52 25.89 10.90
CA PRO A 13 12.96 24.53 11.15
C PRO A 13 14.17 24.18 10.29
N THR A 14 15.20 23.61 10.90
CA THR A 14 16.36 23.13 10.13
C THR A 14 15.96 21.92 9.29
N ARG A 15 16.76 21.59 8.27
CA ARG A 15 16.57 20.35 7.50
C ARG A 15 16.61 19.10 8.39
N SER A 16 17.38 19.13 9.48
CA SER A 16 17.43 18.02 10.44
C SER A 16 16.12 17.90 11.23
N ASP A 17 15.54 19.01 11.66
CA ASP A 17 14.26 19.01 12.39
C ASP A 17 13.10 18.58 11.49
N ALA A 18 13.12 19.01 10.22
CA ALA A 18 12.13 18.56 9.24
C ALA A 18 12.16 17.03 9.04
N VAL A 19 13.35 16.41 8.98
CA VAL A 19 13.48 14.94 8.86
C VAL A 19 13.02 14.23 10.13
N LYS A 20 13.40 14.74 11.31
CA LYS A 20 12.97 14.15 12.59
C LYS A 20 11.46 14.24 12.79
N ASN A 21 10.88 15.42 12.53
CA ASN A 21 9.44 15.63 12.64
C ASN A 21 8.66 14.75 11.65
N HIS A 22 9.18 14.59 10.43
CA HIS A 22 8.59 13.71 9.44
C HIS A 22 8.53 12.25 9.90
N ALA A 23 9.66 11.70 10.38
CA ALA A 23 9.70 10.33 10.91
C ALA A 23 8.79 10.16 12.13
N LEU A 24 8.80 11.13 13.05
CA LEU A 24 7.94 11.13 14.25
C LEU A 24 6.44 11.13 13.89
N LEU A 25 6.05 11.89 12.87
CA LEU A 25 4.68 11.96 12.38
C LEU A 25 4.24 10.61 11.79
N LEU A 26 5.09 9.93 11.01
CA LEU A 26 4.80 8.61 10.46
C LEU A 26 4.63 7.56 11.57
N GLU A 27 5.57 7.51 12.51
CA GLU A 27 5.51 6.57 13.64
C GLU A 27 4.26 6.79 14.50
N THR A 28 3.97 8.06 14.82
CA THR A 28 2.78 8.43 15.59
C THR A 28 1.51 8.05 14.86
N ALA A 29 1.43 8.31 13.56
CA ALA A 29 0.27 7.95 12.75
C ALA A 29 0.06 6.43 12.71
N GLN A 30 1.12 5.66 12.44
CA GLN A 30 1.05 4.20 12.40
C GLN A 30 0.55 3.62 13.73
N ARG A 31 1.07 4.13 14.85
CA ARG A 31 0.64 3.72 16.19
C ARG A 31 -0.82 4.07 16.44
N LEU A 32 -1.25 5.31 16.19
CA LEU A 32 -2.63 5.73 16.42
C LEU A 32 -3.61 4.95 15.53
N PHE A 33 -3.26 4.67 14.27
CA PHE A 33 -4.09 3.86 13.38
C PHE A 33 -4.24 2.42 13.87
N ALA A 34 -3.20 1.83 14.46
CA ALA A 34 -3.26 0.50 15.04
C ALA A 34 -4.11 0.45 16.33
N GLU A 35 -4.02 1.48 17.17
CA GLU A 35 -4.73 1.56 18.47
C GLU A 35 -6.21 1.92 18.32
N GLN A 36 -6.53 2.87 17.44
CA GLN A 36 -7.85 3.51 17.41
C GLN A 36 -8.61 3.24 16.09
N GLY A 37 -7.95 2.58 15.14
CA GLY A 37 -8.47 2.38 13.79
C GLY A 37 -8.28 3.62 12.92
N LEU A 38 -8.18 3.39 11.61
CA LEU A 38 -7.90 4.49 10.69
C LEU A 38 -9.01 5.54 10.73
N GLU A 39 -10.30 5.18 10.64
CA GLU A 39 -11.39 6.15 10.52
C GLU A 39 -11.47 7.15 11.69
N ALA A 40 -11.16 6.71 12.92
CA ALA A 40 -11.25 7.54 14.13
C ALA A 40 -10.13 8.59 14.26
N VAL A 41 -8.97 8.35 13.66
CA VAL A 41 -7.78 9.20 13.85
C VAL A 41 -7.77 10.37 12.87
N SER A 42 -7.78 11.60 13.38
CA SER A 42 -7.68 12.80 12.55
C SER A 42 -6.23 13.27 12.36
N MET A 43 -5.97 14.07 11.32
CA MET A 43 -4.67 14.74 11.15
C MET A 43 -4.31 15.62 12.37
N SER A 44 -5.31 16.26 12.99
CA SER A 44 -5.08 17.04 14.21
C SER A 44 -4.66 16.19 15.40
N ALA A 45 -5.27 15.00 15.58
CA ALA A 45 -4.91 14.07 16.66
C ALA A 45 -3.48 13.54 16.49
N ILE A 46 -3.03 13.31 15.25
CA ILE A 46 -1.65 12.90 14.95
C ILE A 46 -0.66 14.01 15.33
N ALA A 47 -0.93 15.26 14.92
CA ALA A 47 -0.09 16.41 15.27
C ALA A 47 0.02 16.58 16.80
N GLU A 48 -1.11 16.51 17.50
CA GLU A 48 -1.18 16.63 18.95
C GLU A 48 -0.39 15.51 19.65
N ALA A 49 -0.62 14.26 19.26
CA ALA A 49 0.09 13.11 19.84
C ALA A 49 1.60 13.11 19.53
N ALA A 50 2.01 13.68 18.39
CA ALA A 50 3.41 13.84 18.02
C ALA A 50 4.08 15.05 18.71
N GLY A 51 3.30 15.91 19.39
CA GLY A 51 3.81 17.17 19.93
C GLY A 51 4.29 18.17 18.86
N VAL A 52 3.77 18.05 17.63
CA VAL A 52 4.16 18.86 16.48
C VAL A 52 3.02 19.81 16.11
N GLY A 53 3.34 21.06 15.77
CA GLY A 53 2.33 22.03 15.33
C GLY A 53 1.59 21.57 14.06
N LYS A 54 0.28 21.81 13.97
CA LYS A 54 -0.54 21.42 12.80
C LYS A 54 0.03 21.94 11.47
N GLY A 55 0.52 23.17 11.44
CA GLY A 55 1.17 23.75 10.26
C GLY A 55 2.41 22.98 9.80
N THR A 56 3.18 22.41 10.72
CA THR A 56 4.32 21.55 10.41
C THR A 56 3.85 20.22 9.81
N LEU A 57 2.83 19.59 10.41
CA LEU A 57 2.24 18.37 9.85
C LEU A 57 1.73 18.59 8.42
N TYR A 58 0.98 19.67 8.17
CA TYR A 58 0.43 19.96 6.84
C TYR A 58 1.49 20.38 5.80
N ARG A 59 2.68 20.80 6.24
CA ARG A 59 3.83 20.98 5.33
C ARG A 59 4.41 19.66 4.85
N HIS A 60 4.32 18.59 5.65
CA HIS A 60 4.76 17.25 5.26
C HIS A 60 3.67 16.48 4.51
N PHE A 61 2.42 16.55 4.98
CA PHE A 61 1.30 15.75 4.49
C PHE A 61 0.10 16.65 4.25
N LYS A 62 -0.33 16.83 3.00
CA LYS A 62 -1.46 17.75 2.71
C LYS A 62 -2.77 17.20 3.26
N ASN A 63 -2.89 15.88 3.28
CA ASN A 63 -4.07 15.17 3.75
C ASN A 63 -3.68 13.77 4.28
N LYS A 64 -4.67 13.05 4.78
CA LYS A 64 -4.49 11.71 5.37
C LYS A 64 -4.17 10.62 4.33
N SER A 65 -4.60 10.80 3.08
CA SER A 65 -4.23 9.92 1.97
C SER A 65 -2.74 10.05 1.64
N ASP A 66 -2.18 11.27 1.59
CA ASP A 66 -0.74 11.48 1.38
C ASP A 66 0.09 10.77 2.46
N LEU A 67 -0.33 10.89 3.73
CA LEU A 67 0.28 10.20 4.86
C LEU A 67 0.16 8.67 4.73
N ALA A 68 -1.01 8.16 4.33
CA ALA A 68 -1.23 6.73 4.15
C ALA A 68 -0.37 6.17 3.00
N HIS A 69 -0.21 6.90 1.89
CA HIS A 69 0.69 6.52 0.81
C HIS A 69 2.12 6.37 1.29
N GLU A 70 2.63 7.33 2.07
CA GLU A 70 4.00 7.24 2.58
C GLU A 70 4.20 6.12 3.62
N LEU A 71 3.16 5.77 4.39
CA LEU A 71 3.19 4.59 5.25
C LEU A 71 3.22 3.27 4.46
N LEU A 72 2.57 3.22 3.29
CA LEU A 72 2.57 2.05 2.41
C LEU A 72 3.89 1.86 1.65
N ASP A 73 4.65 2.94 1.46
CA ASP A 73 5.85 2.98 0.62
C ASP A 73 6.89 1.92 1.04
N GLN A 74 7.09 1.72 2.34
CA GLN A 74 8.05 0.74 2.85
C GLN A 74 7.63 -0.70 2.52
N ASP A 75 6.39 -1.08 2.85
CA ASP A 75 5.86 -2.41 2.57
C ASP A 75 5.83 -2.69 1.05
N MET A 76 5.56 -1.66 0.24
CA MET A 76 5.57 -1.74 -1.22
C MET A 76 6.99 -1.99 -1.75
N ARG A 77 7.99 -1.24 -1.29
CA ARG A 77 9.39 -1.45 -1.66
C ARG A 77 9.85 -2.85 -1.28
N ASP A 78 9.45 -3.34 -0.12
CA ASP A 78 9.79 -4.69 0.33
C ASP A 78 9.16 -5.76 -0.56
N LEU A 79 7.90 -5.58 -0.99
CA LEU A 79 7.25 -6.45 -1.98
C LEU A 79 7.99 -6.43 -3.33
N GLN A 80 8.32 -5.24 -3.84
CA GLN A 80 9.05 -5.07 -5.11
C GLN A 80 10.42 -5.75 -5.07
N MET A 81 11.17 -5.58 -3.98
CA MET A 81 12.48 -6.21 -3.79
C MET A 81 12.38 -7.73 -3.72
N ARG A 82 11.39 -8.28 -3.02
CA ARG A 82 11.15 -9.74 -3.01
C ARG A 82 10.81 -10.26 -4.40
N ALA A 83 9.94 -9.56 -5.13
CA ALA A 83 9.55 -9.94 -6.48
C ALA A 83 10.75 -9.92 -7.44
N LEU A 84 11.51 -8.83 -7.46
CA LEU A 84 12.70 -8.71 -8.30
C LEU A 84 13.69 -9.86 -8.05
N ARG A 85 13.96 -10.19 -6.79
CA ARG A 85 14.85 -11.30 -6.42
C ARG A 85 14.32 -12.65 -6.90
N ARG A 86 13.02 -12.92 -6.76
CA ARG A 86 12.44 -14.19 -7.21
C ARG A 86 12.48 -14.32 -8.74
N LEU A 87 12.13 -13.24 -9.44
CA LEU A 87 12.03 -13.21 -10.90
C LEU A 87 13.39 -13.33 -11.61
N GLN A 88 14.50 -13.17 -10.88
CA GLN A 88 15.85 -13.49 -11.37
C GLN A 88 16.14 -15.01 -11.40
N GLY A 89 15.31 -15.83 -10.76
CA GLY A 89 15.42 -17.28 -10.79
C GLY A 89 14.92 -17.91 -12.09
N HIS A 90 15.07 -19.24 -12.18
CA HIS A 90 14.62 -20.04 -13.33
C HIS A 90 13.35 -20.86 -13.00
N HIS A 91 12.37 -20.25 -12.35
CA HIS A 91 11.09 -20.91 -12.06
C HIS A 91 10.17 -20.89 -13.30
N ALA A 92 9.16 -21.76 -13.31
CA ALA A 92 8.12 -21.68 -14.32
C ALA A 92 7.35 -20.35 -14.18
N PRO A 93 6.97 -19.68 -15.28
CA PRO A 93 6.24 -18.41 -15.21
C PRO A 93 4.95 -18.48 -14.40
N LEU A 94 4.25 -19.61 -14.42
CA LEU A 94 3.03 -19.82 -13.63
C LEU A 94 3.31 -19.93 -12.12
N ASP A 95 4.41 -20.57 -11.73
CA ASP A 95 4.83 -20.63 -10.33
C ASP A 95 5.20 -19.24 -9.80
N ASP A 96 5.87 -18.44 -10.63
CA ASP A 96 6.18 -17.05 -10.29
C ASP A 96 4.93 -16.17 -10.23
N LEU A 97 3.96 -16.38 -11.13
CA LEU A 97 2.67 -15.68 -11.11
C LEU A 97 1.84 -16.02 -9.87
N ALA A 98 1.69 -17.32 -9.56
CA ALA A 98 0.96 -17.77 -8.38
C ALA A 98 1.59 -17.25 -7.08
N TRP A 99 2.92 -17.29 -6.99
CA TRP A 99 3.64 -16.71 -5.85
C TRP A 99 3.44 -15.19 -5.79
N PHE A 100 3.54 -14.49 -6.92
CA PHE A 100 3.43 -13.04 -6.95
C PHE A 100 2.06 -12.57 -6.49
N LEU A 101 1.00 -13.20 -7.01
CA LEU A 101 -0.37 -12.93 -6.63
C LEU A 101 -0.62 -13.22 -5.14
N GLU A 102 -0.05 -14.30 -4.59
CA GLU A 102 -0.07 -14.54 -3.15
C GLU A 102 0.58 -13.37 -2.37
N GLN A 103 1.74 -12.88 -2.81
CA GLN A 103 2.41 -11.75 -2.14
C GLN A 103 1.58 -10.47 -2.22
N VAL A 104 0.89 -10.22 -3.34
CA VAL A 104 -0.04 -9.09 -3.48
C VAL A 104 -1.21 -9.24 -2.51
N VAL A 105 -1.86 -10.42 -2.45
CA VAL A 105 -2.97 -10.67 -1.51
C VAL A 105 -2.52 -10.45 -0.07
N ARG A 106 -1.34 -10.95 0.33
CA ARG A 106 -0.80 -10.73 1.69
C ARG A 106 -0.47 -9.27 1.97
N PHE A 107 0.06 -8.54 0.99
CA PHE A 107 0.30 -7.11 1.10
C PHE A 107 -1.03 -6.36 1.31
N VAL A 108 -2.04 -6.65 0.50
CA VAL A 108 -3.35 -5.99 0.56
C VAL A 108 -4.07 -6.34 1.85
N ASP A 109 -4.01 -7.59 2.30
CA ASP A 109 -4.60 -8.05 3.55
C ASP A 109 -4.01 -7.32 4.77
N ARG A 110 -2.67 -7.21 4.83
CA ARG A 110 -1.97 -6.48 5.90
C ARG A 110 -2.29 -4.99 5.89
N ASN A 111 -2.43 -4.40 4.70
CA ASN A 111 -2.53 -2.96 4.51
C ASN A 111 -3.95 -2.48 4.16
N GLU A 112 -4.98 -3.30 4.36
CA GLU A 112 -6.36 -3.06 3.91
C GLU A 112 -6.86 -1.65 4.29
N GLY A 113 -6.65 -1.26 5.55
CA GLY A 113 -7.06 0.05 6.06
C GLY A 113 -6.35 1.21 5.36
N LEU A 114 -5.01 1.15 5.31
CA LEU A 114 -4.20 2.18 4.68
C LEU A 114 -4.51 2.31 3.19
N LEU A 115 -4.71 1.19 2.49
CA LEU A 115 -5.11 1.17 1.08
C LEU A 115 -6.48 1.82 0.86
N CYS A 116 -7.45 1.58 1.76
CA CYS A 116 -8.76 2.22 1.68
C CYS A 116 -8.67 3.74 1.90
N VAL A 117 -7.77 4.22 2.78
CA VAL A 117 -7.56 5.65 3.00
C VAL A 117 -6.75 6.30 1.88
N ALA A 118 -5.74 5.60 1.36
CA ALA A 118 -4.90 6.05 0.27
C ALA A 118 -5.72 6.19 -1.03
N ALA A 119 -6.63 5.26 -1.31
CA ALA A 119 -7.51 5.31 -2.49
C ALA A 119 -8.30 6.62 -2.60
N GLY A 120 -8.79 7.20 -1.49
CA GLY A 120 -9.64 8.39 -1.53
C GLY A 120 -10.84 8.23 -2.48
N ASP A 121 -11.13 9.28 -3.27
CA ASP A 121 -12.12 9.29 -4.37
C ASP A 121 -11.55 8.80 -5.71
N LEU A 122 -10.23 8.63 -5.81
CA LEU A 122 -9.56 8.15 -7.02
C LEU A 122 -9.62 6.62 -7.08
N SER A 123 -9.71 6.11 -8.30
CA SER A 123 -9.55 4.68 -8.50
C SER A 123 -8.13 4.30 -8.06
N LEU A 124 -8.02 3.28 -7.22
CA LEU A 124 -6.76 2.58 -6.91
C LEU A 124 -5.88 2.36 -8.15
N LEU A 125 -6.49 2.28 -9.33
CA LEU A 125 -5.85 2.19 -10.65
C LEU A 125 -4.81 3.28 -10.96
N ASP A 126 -4.86 4.46 -10.32
CA ASP A 126 -4.03 5.61 -10.71
C ASP A 126 -2.79 5.83 -9.84
N THR A 127 -2.51 4.99 -8.84
CA THR A 127 -1.25 5.14 -8.08
C THR A 127 -0.08 4.41 -8.76
N PRO A 128 1.16 4.95 -8.72
CA PRO A 128 2.32 4.34 -9.35
C PRO A 128 2.59 2.89 -8.93
N ALA A 129 2.22 2.53 -7.69
CA ALA A 129 2.34 1.18 -7.18
C ALA A 129 1.44 0.16 -7.91
N HIS A 130 0.22 0.59 -8.29
CA HIS A 130 -0.73 -0.27 -9.02
C HIS A 130 -0.29 -0.54 -10.46
N LEU A 131 0.36 0.43 -11.12
CA LEU A 131 0.95 0.24 -12.44
C LEU A 131 2.01 -0.86 -12.44
N TRP A 132 2.83 -0.92 -11.39
CA TRP A 132 3.86 -1.96 -11.24
C TRP A 132 3.27 -3.36 -11.04
N TRP A 133 2.21 -3.50 -10.24
CA TRP A 133 1.51 -4.79 -10.07
C TRP A 133 0.96 -5.31 -11.38
N ARG A 134 0.20 -4.47 -12.09
CA ARG A 134 -0.38 -4.83 -13.39
C ARG A 134 0.71 -5.21 -14.40
N GLN A 135 1.78 -4.43 -14.47
CA GLN A 135 2.91 -4.70 -15.37
C GLN A 135 3.61 -6.03 -15.04
N THR A 136 3.75 -6.36 -13.75
CA THR A 136 4.38 -7.61 -13.32
C THR A 136 3.52 -8.82 -13.67
N ILE A 137 2.20 -8.76 -13.40
CA ILE A 137 1.24 -9.80 -13.79
C ILE A 137 1.30 -10.03 -15.31
N ARG A 138 1.19 -8.95 -16.09
CA ARG A 138 1.23 -9.02 -17.56
C ARG A 138 2.53 -9.61 -18.08
N GLY A 139 3.66 -9.18 -17.52
CA GLY A 139 4.98 -9.67 -17.90
C GLY A 139 5.16 -11.17 -17.63
N LEU A 140 4.60 -11.68 -16.53
CA LEU A 140 4.59 -13.09 -16.20
C LEU A 140 3.67 -13.91 -17.12
N LEU A 141 2.44 -13.44 -17.36
CA LEU A 141 1.51 -14.07 -18.28
C LEU A 141 2.09 -14.17 -19.70
N ASN A 142 2.78 -13.13 -20.17
CA ASN A 142 3.42 -13.10 -21.50
C ASN A 142 4.56 -14.12 -21.66
N ARG A 143 5.09 -14.67 -20.56
CA ARG A 143 6.15 -15.69 -20.56
C ARG A 143 5.59 -17.12 -20.54
N VAL A 144 4.30 -17.31 -20.29
CA VAL A 144 3.66 -18.63 -20.23
C VAL A 144 3.68 -19.31 -21.60
N GLN A 145 3.97 -20.61 -21.62
CA GLN A 145 4.01 -21.44 -22.82
C GLN A 145 3.22 -22.74 -22.62
N PRO A 146 2.35 -23.15 -23.58
CA PRO A 146 1.97 -22.40 -24.78
C PRO A 146 1.27 -21.07 -24.42
N PRO A 147 1.17 -20.10 -25.36
CA PRO A 147 0.50 -18.84 -25.10
C PRO A 147 -0.95 -19.08 -24.68
N LEU A 148 -1.45 -18.21 -23.79
CA LEU A 148 -2.84 -18.26 -23.35
C LEU A 148 -3.78 -18.13 -24.55
N ALA A 149 -4.87 -18.90 -24.54
CA ALA A 149 -5.90 -18.83 -25.59
C ALA A 149 -6.76 -17.56 -25.51
N THR A 150 -6.61 -16.75 -24.45
CA THR A 150 -7.38 -15.54 -24.17
C THR A 150 -6.52 -14.29 -24.34
N ASP A 151 -7.17 -13.13 -24.51
CA ASP A 151 -6.52 -11.83 -24.54
C ASP A 151 -5.67 -11.59 -23.27
N LEU A 152 -4.39 -11.28 -23.49
CA LEU A 152 -3.38 -11.11 -22.44
C LEU A 152 -3.71 -9.94 -21.50
N ASP A 153 -4.16 -8.82 -22.06
CA ASP A 153 -4.45 -7.60 -21.29
C ASP A 153 -5.73 -7.78 -20.47
N TYR A 154 -6.75 -8.40 -21.05
CA TYR A 154 -7.97 -8.75 -20.32
C TYR A 154 -7.68 -9.72 -19.16
N MET A 155 -6.87 -10.77 -19.39
CA MET A 155 -6.49 -11.70 -18.33
C MET A 155 -5.70 -11.01 -17.22
N THR A 156 -4.79 -10.10 -17.59
CA THR A 156 -4.05 -9.26 -16.64
C THR A 156 -5.00 -8.48 -15.76
N ASP A 157 -6.00 -7.82 -16.37
CA ASP A 157 -6.95 -6.98 -15.65
C ASP A 157 -7.86 -7.81 -14.73
N MET A 158 -8.26 -9.02 -15.15
CA MET A 158 -9.03 -9.94 -14.31
C MET A 158 -8.25 -10.37 -13.06
N LEU A 159 -7.00 -10.81 -13.21
CA LEU A 159 -6.16 -11.18 -12.08
C LEU A 159 -5.87 -9.98 -11.18
N TYR A 160 -5.68 -8.80 -11.76
CA TYR A 160 -5.54 -7.56 -11.01
C TYR A 160 -6.77 -7.27 -10.15
N VAL A 161 -7.99 -7.30 -10.73
CA VAL A 161 -9.25 -7.03 -10.01
C VAL A 161 -9.48 -8.05 -8.90
N MET A 162 -9.09 -9.31 -9.09
CA MET A 162 -9.16 -10.34 -8.05
C MET A 162 -8.27 -10.04 -6.84
N THR A 163 -7.26 -9.18 -7.00
CA THR A 163 -6.36 -8.73 -5.93
C THR A 163 -6.65 -7.32 -5.41
N ASP A 164 -7.65 -6.62 -5.96
CA ASP A 164 -8.05 -5.27 -5.52
C ASP A 164 -8.54 -5.28 -4.06
N VAL A 165 -8.16 -4.25 -3.29
CA VAL A 165 -8.52 -4.15 -1.86
C VAL A 165 -10.03 -4.18 -1.62
N ARG A 166 -10.86 -3.67 -2.55
CA ARG A 166 -12.32 -3.71 -2.42
C ARG A 166 -12.84 -5.13 -2.59
N THR A 167 -12.28 -5.89 -3.54
CA THR A 167 -12.59 -7.30 -3.73
C THR A 167 -12.23 -8.11 -2.50
N LEU A 168 -11.00 -7.96 -2.00
CA LEU A 168 -10.52 -8.67 -0.81
C LEU A 168 -11.32 -8.27 0.43
N ARG A 169 -11.61 -6.98 0.61
CA ARG A 169 -12.43 -6.47 1.73
C ARG A 169 -13.84 -7.04 1.69
N PHE A 170 -14.46 -7.13 0.51
CA PHE A 170 -15.76 -7.79 0.34
C PHE A 170 -15.69 -9.27 0.73
N GLN A 171 -14.72 -10.02 0.21
CA GLN A 171 -14.54 -11.43 0.53
C GLN A 171 -14.31 -11.67 2.03
N LYS A 172 -13.48 -10.83 2.67
CA LYS A 172 -13.21 -10.94 4.11
C LYS A 172 -14.41 -10.56 4.97
N ARG A 173 -15.03 -9.41 4.71
CA ARG A 173 -16.05 -8.84 5.62
C ARG A 173 -17.46 -9.36 5.34
N ALA A 174 -17.82 -9.54 4.08
CA ALA A 174 -19.15 -10.00 3.70
C ALA A 174 -19.23 -11.53 3.59
N LEU A 175 -18.16 -12.19 3.14
CA LEU A 175 -18.14 -13.64 2.94
C LEU A 175 -17.36 -14.42 3.99
N SER A 176 -16.72 -13.73 4.96
CA SER A 176 -15.92 -14.34 6.03
C SER A 176 -14.77 -15.22 5.54
N TYR A 177 -14.18 -14.87 4.39
CA TYR A 177 -13.00 -15.57 3.90
C TYR A 177 -11.76 -15.06 4.64
N ASP A 178 -10.92 -15.98 5.12
CA ASP A 178 -9.56 -15.62 5.52
C ASP A 178 -8.65 -15.46 4.29
N ALA A 179 -7.47 -14.86 4.50
CA ALA A 179 -6.53 -14.61 3.42
C ALA A 179 -6.04 -15.90 2.72
N ASN A 180 -5.89 -17.01 3.45
CA ASN A 180 -5.41 -18.26 2.88
C ASN A 180 -6.46 -18.85 1.94
N ARG A 181 -7.74 -18.80 2.31
CA ARG A 181 -8.84 -19.21 1.42
C ARG A 181 -8.86 -18.40 0.12
N ILE A 182 -8.61 -17.10 0.18
CA ILE A 182 -8.53 -16.24 -1.01
C ILE A 182 -7.33 -16.64 -1.89
N ILE A 183 -6.17 -16.85 -1.28
CA ILE A 183 -4.94 -17.28 -1.97
C ILE A 183 -5.16 -18.64 -2.66
N ASP A 184 -5.73 -19.61 -1.95
CA ASP A 184 -5.97 -20.95 -2.47
C ASP A 184 -6.95 -20.92 -3.65
N GLY A 185 -8.05 -20.16 -3.54
CA GLY A 185 -8.99 -19.97 -4.64
C GLY A 185 -8.35 -19.32 -5.87
N LEU A 186 -7.47 -18.34 -5.67
CA LEU A 186 -6.75 -17.69 -6.77
C LEU A 186 -5.77 -18.66 -7.46
N LYS A 187 -5.06 -19.49 -6.70
CA LYS A 187 -4.19 -20.54 -7.27
C LYS A 187 -4.97 -21.57 -8.07
N MET A 188 -6.09 -22.07 -7.53
CA MET A 188 -6.98 -22.98 -8.27
C MET A 188 -7.51 -22.33 -9.56
N THR A 189 -7.81 -21.03 -9.53
CA THR A 189 -8.25 -20.30 -10.74
C THR A 189 -7.15 -20.27 -11.80
N LEU A 190 -5.89 -20.06 -11.42
CA LEU A 190 -4.76 -20.07 -12.36
C LEU A 190 -4.52 -21.45 -12.98
N GLU A 191 -4.66 -22.52 -12.19
CA GLU A 191 -4.54 -23.90 -12.68
C GLU A 191 -5.60 -24.21 -13.76
N LEU A 192 -6.85 -23.75 -13.54
CA LEU A 192 -7.93 -23.92 -14.52
C LEU A 192 -7.71 -23.12 -15.81
N LEU A 193 -7.04 -21.97 -15.73
CA LEU A 193 -6.75 -21.12 -16.89
C LEU A 193 -5.62 -21.65 -17.77
N THR A 194 -4.86 -22.63 -17.27
CA THR A 194 -3.65 -23.15 -17.91
C THR A 194 -3.75 -24.63 -18.26
N SER A 195 -4.89 -25.26 -17.90
CA SER A 195 -5.30 -26.60 -18.31
C SER A 195 -5.97 -26.60 -19.69
#